data_AF-A0A7C8ALH4-F1
#
_entry.id   AF-A0A7C8ALH4-F1
#
_cell.length_a   1.000
_cell.length_b   1.000
_cell.length_c   1.000
_cell.angle_alpha   90.00
_cell.angle_beta   90.00
_cell.angle_gamma   90.00
#
_symmetry.space_group_name_H-M   'P 1'
#
loop_
_entity.id
_entity.type
_entity.pdbx_description
1 polymer ?
#
loop_
_entity_poly.entity_id
_entity_poly.type
_entity_poly.pdbx_seq_one_letter_code
_entity_poly.pdbx_strand_id
1 'polypeptide(L)'
;MVQTQERRSISGIRGTAETFPPSKAADYTKAFATLLREIMPGNTVLAGMDTRPASGDYAVHVIESLREAGWDVVDLGIVPTPTVQIAI
;
A
#
# COMPACT_ATOMS: atom_id res chain seq x y z
N MET A 1 -25.94 2.54 -15.01
CA MET A 1 -24.59 1.97 -15.18
C MET A 1 -23.88 2.12 -13.85
N VAL A 2 -23.67 1.04 -13.10
CA VAL A 2 -22.95 1.10 -11.82
C VAL A 2 -21.49 1.42 -12.15
N GLN A 3 -20.95 2.51 -11.59
CA GLN A 3 -19.53 2.84 -11.77
C GLN A 3 -18.67 1.75 -11.12
N THR A 4 -17.94 1.01 -11.94
CA THR A 4 -16.98 -0.03 -11.55
C THR A 4 -15.69 0.62 -11.04
N GLN A 5 -15.74 1.28 -9.88
CA GLN A 5 -14.57 1.93 -9.26
C GLN A 5 -14.25 1.33 -7.88
N GLU A 6 -13.00 1.52 -7.45
CA GLU A 6 -12.55 1.19 -6.11
C GLU A 6 -13.30 2.00 -5.04
N ARG A 7 -13.59 1.38 -3.89
CA ARG A 7 -14.23 2.06 -2.77
C ARG A 7 -13.17 2.69 -1.87
N ARG A 8 -13.27 4.00 -1.67
CA ARG A 8 -12.48 4.76 -0.68
C ARG A 8 -13.31 4.97 0.59
N SER A 9 -12.75 4.68 1.76
CA SER A 9 -13.47 4.74 3.03
C SER A 9 -12.56 5.09 4.21
N ILE A 10 -13.12 5.17 5.42
CA ILE A 10 -12.36 5.31 6.67
C ILE A 10 -11.34 4.18 6.91
N SER A 11 -11.51 3.04 6.24
CA SER A 11 -10.72 1.82 6.44
C SER A 11 -9.85 1.47 5.24
N GLY A 12 -9.43 2.50 4.50
CA GLY A 12 -8.60 2.41 3.31
C GLY A 12 -9.36 2.28 1.99
N ILE A 13 -8.59 1.96 0.95
CA ILE A 13 -9.03 1.77 -0.43
C ILE A 13 -9.23 0.28 -0.67
N ARG A 14 -10.39 -0.11 -1.22
CA ARG A 14 -10.78 -1.52 -1.39
C ARG A 14 -11.42 -1.75 -2.76
N GLY A 15 -11.15 -2.90 -3.35
CA GLY A 15 -11.77 -3.34 -4.59
C GLY A 15 -11.44 -4.81 -4.89
N THR A 16 -12.07 -5.32 -5.93
CA THR A 16 -11.69 -6.58 -6.59
C THR A 16 -10.51 -6.34 -7.53
N ALA A 17 -9.89 -7.40 -8.04
CA ALA A 17 -8.83 -7.27 -9.06
C ALA A 17 -9.29 -6.48 -10.32
N GLU A 18 -10.58 -6.53 -10.66
CA GLU A 18 -11.17 -5.78 -11.78
C GLU A 18 -11.28 -4.27 -11.50
N THR A 19 -11.63 -3.89 -10.26
CA THR A 19 -11.89 -2.49 -9.87
C THR A 19 -10.65 -1.80 -9.29
N PHE A 20 -9.76 -2.58 -8.71
CA PHE A 20 -8.56 -2.13 -8.02
C PHE A 20 -7.40 -3.11 -8.28
N PRO A 21 -6.87 -3.20 -9.52
CA PRO A 21 -5.75 -4.07 -9.82
C PRO A 21 -4.46 -3.65 -9.10
N PRO A 22 -3.45 -4.53 -8.95
CA PRO A 22 -2.16 -4.22 -8.32
C PRO A 22 -1.45 -2.98 -8.90
N SER A 23 -1.53 -2.76 -10.21
CA SER A 23 -0.99 -1.56 -10.86
C SER A 23 -1.62 -0.26 -10.32
N LYS A 24 -2.90 -0.28 -9.98
CA LYS A 24 -3.58 0.87 -9.38
C LYS A 24 -3.15 1.09 -7.94
N ALA A 25 -2.81 0.02 -7.20
CA ALA A 25 -2.20 0.15 -5.87
C ALA A 25 -0.82 0.81 -5.95
N ALA A 26 -0.02 0.51 -6.98
CA ALA A 26 1.23 1.22 -7.25
C ALA A 26 1.00 2.73 -7.47
N ASP A 27 -0.01 3.12 -8.25
CA ASP A 27 -0.34 4.54 -8.47
C ASP A 27 -0.67 5.28 -7.15
N TYR A 28 -1.52 4.68 -6.30
CA TYR A 28 -1.79 5.24 -4.97
C TYR A 28 -0.55 5.31 -4.11
N THR A 29 0.30 4.30 -4.20
CA THR A 29 1.53 4.25 -3.42
C THR A 29 2.48 5.37 -3.81
N LYS A 30 2.63 5.66 -5.12
CA LYS A 30 3.44 6.78 -5.62
C LYS A 30 2.88 8.14 -5.18
N ALA A 31 1.55 8.29 -5.19
CA ALA A 31 0.90 9.49 -4.66
C ALA A 31 1.12 9.65 -3.14
N PHE A 32 0.95 8.56 -2.38
CA PHE A 32 1.20 8.54 -0.94
C PHE A 32 2.66 8.84 -0.60
N ALA A 33 3.60 8.25 -1.33
CA ALA A 33 5.03 8.48 -1.19
C ALA A 33 5.42 9.95 -1.43
N THR A 34 4.79 10.61 -2.41
CA THR A 34 4.98 12.04 -2.65
C THR A 34 4.48 12.87 -1.47
N LEU A 35 3.25 12.58 -1.00
CA LEU A 35 2.65 13.28 0.13
C LEU A 35 3.47 13.12 1.41
N LEU A 36 3.94 11.90 1.71
CA LEU A 36 4.70 11.61 2.93
C LEU A 36 5.97 12.47 3.05
N ARG A 37 6.63 12.81 1.94
CA ARG A 37 7.82 13.68 1.94
C ARG A 37 7.54 15.08 2.45
N GLU A 38 6.31 15.55 2.30
CA GLU A 38 5.90 16.90 2.74
C GLU A 38 5.56 16.93 4.23
N ILE A 39 5.17 15.80 4.82
CA ILE A 39 4.56 15.75 6.16
C ILE A 39 5.36 14.98 7.21
N MET A 40 6.32 14.14 6.81
CA MET A 40 7.12 13.33 7.75
C MET A 40 8.62 13.60 7.61
N PRO A 41 9.34 13.81 8.72
CA PRO A 41 10.80 13.73 8.71
C PRO A 41 11.25 12.26 8.64
N GLY A 42 12.14 11.94 7.71
CA GLY A 42 12.70 10.59 7.52
C GLY A 42 12.31 9.95 6.19
N ASN A 43 12.74 8.70 5.99
CA ASN A 43 12.57 8.00 4.72
C ASN A 43 12.21 6.51 4.88
N THR A 44 11.87 6.04 6.08
CA THR A 44 11.55 4.62 6.32
C THR A 44 10.04 4.37 6.30
N VAL A 45 9.60 3.34 5.57
CA VAL A 45 8.20 2.87 5.54
C VAL A 45 8.14 1.39 5.86
N LEU A 46 7.27 1.01 6.79
CA LEU A 46 6.98 -0.40 7.10
C LEU A 46 5.81 -0.87 6.25
N ALA A 47 5.98 -1.99 5.54
CA ALA A 47 4.94 -2.61 4.72
C ALA A 47 4.62 -4.01 5.26
N GLY A 48 3.33 -4.32 5.43
CA GLY A 48 2.86 -5.64 5.83
C GLY A 48 1.56 -5.99 5.13
N MET A 49 1.29 -7.28 4.99
CA MET A 49 0.11 -7.80 4.28
C MET A 49 -0.64 -8.88 5.08
N ASP A 50 -1.89 -9.13 4.71
CA ASP A 50 -2.65 -10.29 5.19
C ASP A 50 -2.46 -11.52 4.27
N THR A 51 -3.20 -12.60 4.55
CA THR A 51 -3.06 -13.90 3.86
C THR A 51 -3.96 -14.06 2.63
N ARG A 52 -4.55 -12.99 2.07
CA ARG A 52 -5.38 -13.17 0.86
C ARG A 52 -4.50 -13.68 -0.30
N PRO A 53 -5.04 -14.52 -1.20
CA PRO A 53 -4.27 -15.07 -2.32
C PRO A 53 -3.57 -14.03 -3.19
N ALA A 54 -4.19 -12.85 -3.37
CA ALA A 54 -3.63 -11.77 -4.17
C ALA A 54 -2.62 -10.89 -3.40
N SER A 55 -2.54 -10.97 -2.06
CA SER A 55 -1.80 -10.00 -1.24
C SER A 55 -0.32 -9.89 -1.61
N GLY A 56 0.33 -11.01 -1.99
CA GLY A 56 1.72 -10.99 -2.44
C GLY A 56 1.95 -10.12 -3.69
N ASP A 57 1.02 -10.16 -4.65
CA ASP A 57 1.12 -9.37 -5.88
C ASP A 57 0.96 -7.86 -5.59
N TYR A 58 -0.01 -7.50 -4.75
CA TYR A 58 -0.15 -6.12 -4.27
C TYR A 58 1.07 -5.66 -3.49
N ALA A 59 1.62 -6.51 -2.61
CA ALA A 59 2.79 -6.17 -1.82
C ALA A 59 4.01 -5.85 -2.70
N VAL A 60 4.27 -6.66 -3.74
CA VAL A 60 5.34 -6.38 -4.71
C VAL A 60 5.15 -5.01 -5.37
N HIS A 61 3.96 -4.73 -5.89
CA HIS A 61 3.69 -3.44 -6.55
C HIS A 61 3.83 -2.23 -5.61
N VAL A 62 3.38 -2.36 -4.36
CA VAL A 62 3.49 -1.30 -3.33
C VAL A 62 4.95 -1.10 -2.92
N ILE A 63 5.65 -2.17 -2.55
CA ILE A 63 7.03 -2.11 -2.05
C ILE A 63 7.98 -1.56 -3.12
N GLU A 64 7.89 -2.06 -4.35
CA GLU A 64 8.75 -1.57 -5.43
C GLU A 64 8.44 -0.11 -5.78
N SER A 65 7.16 0.30 -5.76
CA SER A 65 6.80 1.71 -5.97
C SER A 65 7.35 2.65 -4.90
N LEU A 66 7.38 2.21 -3.63
CA LEU A 66 8.00 2.98 -2.54
C LEU A 66 9.52 3.09 -2.72
N ARG A 67 10.18 1.97 -3.07
CA ARG A 67 11.62 1.92 -3.32
C ARG A 67 12.02 2.79 -4.52
N GLU A 68 11.28 2.71 -5.63
CA GLU A 68 11.44 3.58 -6.80
C GLU A 68 11.29 5.06 -6.43
N ALA A 69 10.36 5.38 -5.51
CA ALA A 69 10.18 6.72 -4.97
C ALA A 69 11.24 7.12 -3.94
N GLY A 70 12.27 6.31 -3.71
CA GLY A 70 13.43 6.61 -2.86
C GLY A 70 13.19 6.42 -1.36
N TRP A 71 12.17 5.65 -0.97
CA TRP A 71 11.93 5.27 0.43
C TRP A 71 12.70 4.00 0.81
N ASP A 72 13.17 3.94 2.05
CA ASP A 72 13.70 2.75 2.69
C ASP A 72 12.53 1.89 3.20
N VAL A 73 12.28 0.76 2.56
CA VAL A 73 11.09 -0.07 2.83
C VAL A 73 11.47 -1.30 3.63
N VAL A 74 10.93 -1.39 4.84
CA VAL A 74 11.00 -2.58 5.68
C VAL A 74 9.79 -3.47 5.37
N ASP A 75 10.04 -4.54 4.62
CA ASP A 75 9.04 -5.56 4.31
C ASP A 75 8.88 -6.53 5.50
N LEU A 76 7.74 -6.46 6.17
CA LEU A 76 7.39 -7.31 7.30
C LEU A 76 6.74 -8.64 6.86
N GLY A 77 6.41 -8.78 5.58
CA GLY A 77 5.68 -9.93 5.05
C GLY A 77 4.25 -10.04 5.61
N ILE A 78 3.85 -11.26 5.96
CA ILE A 78 2.51 -11.55 6.50
C ILE A 78 2.46 -11.20 7.98
N VAL A 79 1.74 -10.14 8.33
CA VAL A 79 1.54 -9.70 9.72
C VAL A 79 0.14 -9.12 9.92
N PRO A 80 -0.48 -9.28 11.11
CA PRO A 80 -1.69 -8.56 11.45
C PRO A 80 -1.49 -7.04 11.37
N THR A 81 -2.50 -6.29 10.91
CA THR A 81 -2.49 -4.83 10.94
C THR A 81 -2.06 -4.22 12.29
N PRO A 82 -2.50 -4.70 13.46
CA PRO A 82 -2.03 -4.13 14.74
C PRO A 82 -0.53 -4.36 14.99
N THR A 83 0.10 -5.39 14.40
CA THR A 83 1.56 -5.60 14.52
C THR A 83 2.34 -4.50 13.81
N VAL A 84 1.87 -4.06 12.63
CA VAL A 84 2.48 -2.92 11.92
C VAL A 84 2.33 -1.64 12.75
N GLN A 85 1.16 -1.42 13.36
CA GLN A 85 0.88 -0.19 14.13
C GLN A 85 1.69 -0.08 15.43
N ILE A 86 2.03 -1.19 16.08
CA ILE A 86 2.87 -1.18 17.30
C ILE A 86 4.35 -0.94 16.95
N ALA A 87 4.76 -1.15 15.70
CA ALA A 87 6.14 -1.00 15.25
C ALA A 87 6.52 0.43 14.82
N ILE A 88 5.58 1.38 14.86
CA ILE A 88 5.75 2.80 14.47
C ILE A 88 5.53 3.73 15.66
#